data_AF-A0A927ST14-F1
#
_entry.id   AF-A0A927ST14-F1
#
_cell.length_a   1.000
_cell.length_b   1.000
_cell.length_c   1.000
_cell.angle_alpha   90.00
_cell.angle_beta   90.00
_cell.angle_gamma   90.00
#
_symmetry.space_group_name_H-M   'P 1'
#
loop_
_entity.id
_entity.type
_entity.pdbx_description
1 polymer ?
#
loop_
_entity_poly.entity_id
_entity_poly.type
_entity_poly.pdbx_seq_one_letter_code
_entity_poly.pdbx_strand_id
1 'polypeptide(L)'
;MEQRLMRYLQALEAAGRESARLIGQLEKEDRQDEADLEKIRRNVYGICASLANADAALARKAADPAAEFEGRHRQRLQSFPEPWRQKREKAAAHGDVIAATIEETKLNTIARIREMFLETEAQP
;
A
#
# COMPACT_ATOMS: atom_id res chain seq x y z
N MET A 1 -8.74 7.03 -17.72
CA MET A 1 -8.70 7.01 -16.24
C MET A 1 -9.42 5.79 -15.66
N GLU A 2 -10.74 5.63 -15.86
CA GLU A 2 -11.54 4.60 -15.14
C GLU A 2 -11.01 3.17 -15.29
N GLN A 3 -10.61 2.75 -16.49
CA GLN A 3 -10.02 1.41 -16.68
C GLN A 3 -8.69 1.22 -15.95
N ARG A 4 -7.81 2.24 -15.94
CA ARG A 4 -6.52 2.19 -15.22
C ARG A 4 -6.75 2.13 -13.72
N LEU A 5 -7.61 2.99 -13.19
CA LEU A 5 -8.01 2.98 -11.79
C LEU A 5 -8.61 1.63 -11.38
N MET A 6 -9.50 1.06 -12.20
CA MET A 6 -10.09 -0.24 -11.96
C MET A 6 -9.03 -1.35 -11.91
N ARG A 7 -8.09 -1.40 -12.87
CA ARG A 7 -6.98 -2.36 -12.85
C ARG A 7 -6.11 -2.23 -11.61
N TYR A 8 -5.77 -1.00 -11.24
CA TYR A 8 -4.97 -0.74 -10.04
C TYR A 8 -5.70 -1.17 -8.76
N LEU A 9 -6.98 -0.81 -8.60
CA LEU A 9 -7.79 -1.24 -7.47
C LEU A 9 -7.94 -2.77 -7.42
N GLN A 10 -8.11 -3.42 -8.57
CA GLN A 10 -8.14 -4.89 -8.67
C GLN A 10 -6.81 -5.53 -8.27
N ALA A 11 -5.67 -4.93 -8.63
CA ALA A 11 -4.36 -5.41 -8.23
C ALA A 11 -4.18 -5.31 -6.71
N LEU A 12 -4.57 -4.18 -6.10
CA LEU A 12 -4.57 -4.01 -4.64
C LEU A 12 -5.48 -5.00 -3.92
N GLU A 13 -6.68 -5.22 -4.46
CA GLU A 13 -7.64 -6.17 -3.90
C GLU A 13 -7.14 -7.61 -4.03
N ALA A 14 -6.54 -7.97 -5.17
CA ALA A 14 -5.93 -9.28 -5.38
C ALA A 14 -4.78 -9.52 -4.39
N ALA A 15 -3.90 -8.54 -4.19
CA ALA A 15 -2.84 -8.61 -3.19
C ALA A 15 -3.40 -8.75 -1.77
N GLY A 16 -4.44 -7.98 -1.42
CA GLY A 16 -5.10 -8.09 -0.12
C GLY A 16 -5.81 -9.43 0.13
N ARG A 17 -6.38 -10.04 -0.91
CA ARG A 17 -6.93 -11.41 -0.84
C ARG A 17 -5.83 -12.45 -0.66
N GLU A 18 -4.71 -12.28 -1.33
CA GLU A 18 -3.57 -13.19 -1.19
C GLU A 18 -2.98 -13.13 0.23
N SER A 19 -2.79 -11.92 0.76
CA SER A 19 -2.43 -11.73 2.18
C SER A 19 -3.41 -12.43 3.12
N ALA A 20 -4.72 -12.35 2.86
CA ALA A 20 -5.72 -13.02 3.68
C ALA A 20 -5.59 -14.55 3.67
N ARG A 21 -5.26 -15.14 2.52
CA ARG A 21 -5.00 -16.59 2.43
C ARG A 21 -3.74 -16.97 3.19
N LEU A 22 -2.66 -16.22 3.02
CA LEU A 22 -1.39 -16.47 3.68
C LEU A 22 -1.51 -16.35 5.21
N ILE A 23 -2.23 -15.35 5.72
CA ILE A 23 -2.56 -15.22 7.15
C ILE A 23 -3.19 -16.52 7.67
N GLY A 24 -4.23 -17.03 6.99
CA GLY A 24 -4.90 -18.26 7.40
C GLY A 24 -4.05 -19.53 7.28
N GLN A 25 -3.00 -19.54 6.46
CA GLN A 25 -2.01 -20.62 6.42
C GLN A 25 -1.05 -20.52 7.61
N LEU A 26 -0.48 -19.33 7.83
CA LEU A 26 0.47 -19.07 8.92
C LEU A 26 -0.17 -19.34 10.30
N GLU A 27 -1.43 -18.95 10.50
CA GLU A 27 -2.17 -19.23 11.74
C GLU A 27 -2.40 -20.73 11.97
N LYS A 28 -2.55 -21.54 10.92
CA LYS A 28 -2.65 -23.00 11.04
C LYS A 28 -1.30 -23.67 11.35
N GLU A 29 -0.21 -23.01 10.98
CA GLU A 29 1.17 -23.45 11.24
C GLU A 29 1.71 -22.91 12.58
N ASP A 30 0.88 -22.24 13.39
CA ASP A 30 1.28 -21.61 14.66
C ASP A 30 2.36 -20.52 14.51
N ARG A 31 2.43 -19.88 13.33
CA ARG A 31 3.40 -18.83 12.98
C ARG A 31 2.80 -17.44 13.19
N GLN A 32 2.42 -17.15 14.43
CA GLN A 32 1.62 -15.95 14.76
C GLN A 32 2.32 -14.63 14.40
N ASP A 33 3.63 -14.51 14.66
CA ASP A 33 4.39 -13.29 14.36
C ASP A 33 4.37 -12.95 12.86
N GLU A 34 4.50 -13.98 12.01
CA GLU A 34 4.45 -13.82 10.57
C GLU A 34 3.05 -13.50 10.08
N ALA A 35 2.03 -14.12 10.67
CA ALA A 35 0.63 -13.80 10.39
C ALA A 35 0.32 -12.34 10.72
N ASP A 36 0.89 -11.80 11.79
CA ASP A 36 0.70 -10.41 12.20
C ASP A 36 1.41 -9.41 11.27
N LEU A 37 2.61 -9.75 10.79
CA LEU A 37 3.25 -8.98 9.73
C LEU A 37 2.44 -8.99 8.43
N GLU A 38 1.84 -10.12 8.06
CA GLU A 38 1.01 -10.21 6.86
C GLU A 38 -0.32 -9.45 7.02
N LYS A 39 -0.91 -9.42 8.24
CA LYS A 39 -2.06 -8.54 8.57
C LYS A 39 -1.71 -7.07 8.36
N ILE A 40 -0.49 -6.65 8.71
CA ILE A 40 -0.01 -5.29 8.44
C ILE A 40 0.04 -5.02 6.93
N ARG A 41 0.61 -5.93 6.13
CA ARG A 41 0.64 -5.77 4.65
C ARG A 41 -0.76 -5.62 4.08
N ARG A 42 -1.68 -6.50 4.49
CA ARG A 42 -3.09 -6.46 4.09
C ARG A 42 -3.74 -5.11 4.42
N ASN A 43 -3.48 -4.57 5.60
CA ASN A 43 -4.00 -3.27 6.01
C ASN A 43 -3.46 -2.14 5.11
N VAL A 44 -2.18 -2.17 4.76
CA VAL A 44 -1.56 -1.17 3.87
C VAL A 44 -2.18 -1.20 2.47
N TYR A 45 -2.46 -2.38 1.90
CA TYR A 45 -3.20 -2.49 0.63
C TYR A 45 -4.58 -1.84 0.73
N GLY A 46 -5.32 -2.11 1.82
CA GLY A 46 -6.64 -1.52 2.06
C GLY A 46 -6.59 0.01 2.17
N ILE A 47 -5.64 0.55 2.93
CA ILE A 47 -5.44 2.01 3.04
C ILE A 47 -5.16 2.61 1.66
N CYS A 48 -4.25 2.02 0.89
CA CYS A 48 -3.92 2.55 -0.44
C CYS A 48 -5.10 2.51 -1.41
N ALA A 49 -5.94 1.47 -1.35
CA ALA A 49 -7.17 1.40 -2.14
C ALA A 49 -8.16 2.51 -1.74
N SER A 50 -8.31 2.81 -0.45
CA SER A 50 -9.13 3.94 0.02
C SER A 50 -8.56 5.28 -0.44
N LEU A 51 -7.23 5.47 -0.37
CA LEU A 51 -6.57 6.68 -0.84
C LEU A 51 -6.74 6.88 -2.35
N ALA A 52 -6.60 5.81 -3.15
CA ALA A 52 -6.80 5.84 -4.59
C ALA A 52 -8.24 6.23 -4.98
N ASN A 53 -9.24 5.66 -4.30
CA ASN A 53 -10.64 6.05 -4.49
C ASN A 53 -10.88 7.53 -4.14
N ALA A 54 -10.29 8.00 -3.04
CA ALA A 54 -10.40 9.40 -2.63
C ALA A 54 -9.76 10.35 -3.66
N ASP A 55 -8.56 10.02 -4.16
CA ASP A 55 -7.86 10.81 -5.17
C ASP A 55 -8.63 10.82 -6.50
N ALA A 56 -9.17 9.69 -6.92
CA ALA A 56 -10.01 9.59 -8.12
C ALA A 56 -11.29 10.43 -8.00
N ALA A 57 -11.95 10.41 -6.84
CA ALA A 57 -13.14 11.21 -6.58
C ALA A 57 -12.86 12.71 -6.68
N LEU A 58 -11.69 13.16 -6.21
CA LEU A 58 -11.25 14.56 -6.35
C LEU A 58 -10.93 14.91 -7.80
N ALA A 59 -10.24 14.01 -8.52
CA ALA A 59 -9.81 14.24 -9.90
C ALA A 59 -10.97 14.36 -10.91
N ARG A 60 -12.14 13.75 -10.62
CA ARG A 60 -13.33 13.82 -11.49
C ARG A 60 -13.79 15.23 -11.87
N LYS A 61 -13.44 16.24 -11.06
CA LYS A 61 -13.82 17.64 -11.29
C LYS A 61 -12.77 18.44 -12.09
N ALA A 62 -11.62 17.86 -12.40
CA ALA A 62 -10.56 18.52 -13.13
C ALA A 62 -10.84 18.54 -14.65
N ALA A 63 -10.16 19.45 -15.36
CA ALA A 63 -10.23 19.52 -16.82
C ALA A 63 -9.66 18.25 -17.49
N ASP A 64 -8.62 17.66 -16.88
CA ASP A 64 -8.12 16.32 -17.22
C ASP A 64 -8.13 15.42 -15.96
N PRO A 65 -9.21 14.67 -15.75
CA PRO A 65 -9.33 13.79 -14.60
C PRO A 65 -8.29 12.66 -14.56
N ALA A 66 -7.71 12.26 -15.69
CA ALA A 66 -6.71 11.20 -15.74
C ALA A 66 -5.36 11.72 -15.21
N ALA A 67 -4.87 12.81 -15.79
CA ALA A 67 -3.61 13.42 -15.38
C ALA A 67 -3.66 13.91 -13.92
N GLU A 68 -4.79 14.49 -13.49
CA GLU A 68 -4.97 14.94 -12.10
C GLU A 68 -4.91 13.77 -11.11
N PHE A 69 -5.57 12.65 -11.42
CA PHE A 69 -5.50 11.44 -10.58
C PHE A 69 -4.06 10.91 -10.52
N GLU A 70 -3.40 10.74 -11.66
CA GLU A 70 -2.05 10.17 -11.74
C GLU A 70 -1.04 11.01 -10.95
N GLY A 71 -1.03 12.34 -11.16
CA GLY A 71 -0.16 13.26 -10.44
C GLY A 71 -0.41 13.25 -8.93
N ARG A 72 -1.67 13.37 -8.52
CA ARG A 72 -2.08 13.40 -7.11
C ARG A 72 -1.75 12.10 -6.40
N HIS A 73 -2.13 10.97 -6.99
CA HIS A 73 -1.95 9.67 -6.36
C HIS A 73 -0.46 9.30 -6.27
N ARG A 74 0.33 9.60 -7.32
CA ARG A 74 1.78 9.44 -7.31
C ARG A 74 2.44 10.25 -6.19
N GLN A 75 2.09 11.53 -6.05
CA GLN A 75 2.59 12.38 -4.96
C GLN A 75 2.18 11.84 -3.59
N ARG A 76 0.94 11.35 -3.46
CA ARG A 76 0.44 10.77 -2.21
C ARG A 76 1.21 9.51 -1.84
N LEU A 77 1.43 8.58 -2.77
CA LEU A 77 2.23 7.39 -2.53
C LEU A 77 3.68 7.72 -2.12
N GLN A 78 4.24 8.84 -2.59
CA GLN A 78 5.57 9.32 -2.21
C GLN A 78 5.64 9.84 -0.76
N SER A 79 4.68 10.68 -0.39
CA SER A 79 4.67 11.46 0.86
C SER A 79 4.01 10.75 2.04
N PHE A 80 2.96 9.95 1.79
CA PHE A 80 2.21 9.24 2.83
C PHE A 80 3.07 8.38 3.79
N PRO A 81 4.13 7.68 3.34
CA PRO A 81 4.94 6.84 4.23
C PRO A 81 5.98 7.61 5.05
N GLU A 82 6.06 8.94 4.94
CA GLU A 82 7.05 9.75 5.64
C GLU A 82 7.00 9.58 7.18
N PRO A 83 5.82 9.57 7.83
CA PRO A 83 5.76 9.30 9.27
C PRO A 83 6.23 7.88 9.64
N TRP A 84 6.11 6.91 8.73
CA TRP A 84 6.59 5.54 8.98
C TRP A 84 8.11 5.45 8.90
N ARG A 85 8.75 6.19 7.98
CA ARG A 85 10.22 6.32 7.94
C ARG A 85 10.76 6.88 9.25
N GLN A 86 10.19 7.98 9.72
CA GLN A 86 10.61 8.63 10.97
C GLN A 86 10.42 7.70 12.18
N LYS A 87 9.30 6.96 12.25
CA LYS A 87 9.07 5.98 13.32
C LYS A 87 10.05 4.81 13.26
N ARG A 88 10.35 4.30 12.06
CA ARG A 88 11.33 3.22 11.84
C ARG A 88 12.73 3.63 12.29
N GLU A 89 13.17 4.82 11.91
CA GLU A 89 14.46 5.38 12.34
C GLU A 89 14.53 5.55 13.86
N LYS A 90 13.48 6.10 14.47
CA LYS A 90 13.42 6.27 15.92
C LYS A 90 13.44 4.93 16.67
N ALA A 91 12.69 3.94 16.20
CA ALA A 91 12.67 2.60 16.78
C ALA A 91 14.06 1.94 16.68
N ALA A 92 14.69 2.01 15.51
CA ALA A 92 16.03 1.48 15.29
C ALA A 92 17.08 2.14 16.21
N ALA A 93 17.02 3.47 16.37
CA ALA A 93 17.93 4.21 17.26
C ALA A 93 17.81 3.81 18.74
N HIS A 94 16.64 3.29 19.15
CA HIS A 94 16.36 2.88 20.52
C HIS A 94 16.49 1.36 20.74
N GLY A 95 16.87 0.60 19.70
CA GLY A 95 16.95 -0.87 19.77
C GLY A 95 15.60 -1.58 19.81
N ASP A 96 14.49 -0.89 19.47
CA ASP A 96 13.16 -1.48 19.39
C ASP A 96 12.97 -2.21 18.06
N VAL A 97 13.46 -3.46 18.02
CA VAL A 97 13.47 -4.29 16.81
C VAL A 97 12.05 -4.59 16.31
N ILE A 98 11.08 -4.78 17.21
CA ILE A 98 9.70 -5.09 16.85
C ILE A 98 9.07 -3.89 16.14
N ALA A 99 9.14 -2.69 16.75
CA ALA A 99 8.58 -1.50 16.14
C ALA A 99 9.29 -1.15 14.82
N ALA A 100 10.62 -1.32 14.75
CA ALA A 100 11.36 -1.12 13.51
C ALA A 100 10.88 -2.07 12.39
N THR A 101 10.67 -3.36 12.71
CA THR A 101 10.20 -4.39 11.77
C THR A 101 8.79 -4.11 11.25
N ILE A 102 7.90 -3.64 12.13
CA ILE A 102 6.53 -3.24 11.75
C ILE A 102 6.57 -2.10 10.74
N GLU A 103 7.31 -1.03 11.02
CA GLU A 103 7.36 0.12 10.11
C GLU A 103 8.10 -0.19 8.81
N GLU A 104 9.15 -1.02 8.86
CA GLU A 104 9.83 -1.57 7.68
C GLU A 104 8.87 -2.38 6.79
N THR A 105 8.03 -3.22 7.40
CA THR A 105 7.02 -4.01 6.67
C THR A 105 6.03 -3.12 5.92
N LYS A 106 5.58 -2.02 6.54
CA LYS A 106 4.71 -1.04 5.88
C LYS A 106 5.42 -0.32 4.73
N LEU A 107 6.67 0.10 4.93
CA LEU A 107 7.46 0.78 3.89
C LEU A 107 7.71 -0.10 2.68
N ASN A 108 8.08 -1.37 2.90
CA ASN A 108 8.26 -2.35 1.83
C ASN A 108 6.96 -2.65 1.09
N THR A 109 5.84 -2.70 1.81
CA THR A 109 4.52 -2.87 1.17
C THR A 109 4.18 -1.66 0.29
N ILE A 110 4.46 -0.44 0.73
CA ILE A 110 4.25 0.75 -0.11
C ILE A 110 5.18 0.74 -1.34
N ALA A 111 6.44 0.31 -1.21
CA ALA A 111 7.33 0.20 -2.35
C ALA A 111 6.73 -0.71 -3.42
N ARG A 112 6.20 -1.88 -3.02
CA ARG A 112 5.49 -2.79 -3.94
C ARG A 112 4.22 -2.15 -4.54
N ILE A 113 3.44 -1.42 -3.76
CA ILE A 113 2.25 -0.72 -4.25
C ILE A 113 2.60 0.35 -5.30
N ARG A 114 3.72 1.07 -5.11
CA ARG A 114 4.22 2.03 -6.10
C ARG A 114 4.57 1.34 -7.41
N GLU A 115 5.23 0.19 -7.36
CA GLU A 115 5.50 -0.62 -8.55
C GLU A 115 4.21 -1.06 -9.24
N MET A 116 3.23 -1.59 -8.50
CA MET A 116 1.91 -1.95 -9.04
C MET A 116 1.24 -0.76 -9.73
N PHE A 117 1.33 0.43 -9.15
CA PHE A 117 0.79 1.65 -9.76
C PHE A 117 1.51 1.97 -11.10
N LEU A 118 2.84 1.96 -11.12
CA LEU A 118 3.63 2.20 -12.33
C LEU A 118 3.37 1.15 -13.42
N GLU A 119 3.25 -0.14 -13.05
CA GLU A 119 2.90 -1.23 -13.97
C GLU A 119 1.55 -0.97 -14.66
N THR A 120 0.58 -0.38 -13.94
CA THR A 120 -0.73 -0.02 -14.53
C THR A 120 -0.70 1.23 -15.40
N GLU A 121 0.29 2.12 -15.22
CA GLU A 121 0.52 3.29 -16.07
C GLU A 121 1.21 2.92 -17.39
N ALA A 122 2.11 1.93 -17.37
CA ALA A 122 2.92 1.51 -18.51
C ALA A 122 2.17 0.65 -19.55
N GLN A 123 0.94 0.20 -19.25
CA GLN A 123 0.13 -0.60 -20.17
C GLN A 123 -0.79 0.29 -21.02
N PRO A 124 -0.74 0.16 -22.37
CA PRO A 124 -1.55 0.96 -23.29
C PRO A 124 -3.06 0.75 -23.10
#